data_AF-E6M2I1-F1
#
_entry.id   AF-E6M2I1-F1
#
_cell.length_a   1.000
_cell.length_b   1.000
_cell.length_c   1.000
_cell.angle_alpha   90.00
_cell.angle_beta   90.00
_cell.angle_gamma   90.00
#
_symmetry.space_group_name_H-M   'P 1'
#
loop_
_entity.id
_entity.type
_entity.pdbx_description
1 polymer ?
#
loop_
_entity_poly.entity_id
_entity_poly.type
_entity_poly.pdbx_seq_one_letter_code
_entity_poly.pdbx_strand_id
1 'polypeptide(L)'
;MSWHCTFPDDLRLVAFDLDDTLAHSKMPLDEEMAVALAQLLNSYEVAIISGGQLSQFQSQVLSRLANQPASQCVLHLLPTCGTQYYRIEPGTRPEQLVRVYRRDLAADLRRQAVETIEKTARELGFWAASPWGNIIEDRGTQVTFSALGQQAPLAAKRAWDPDGSKKSALVKALRERLSQLEVRSGGATSVDVTARGVDKAYGIRSLLESTGYTPRNLVFLGDRLDERGNDYPVLSTGVPCQAVSGPEDTLDWLQRLLASKS
;
A
#
# COMPACT_ATOMS: atom_id res chain seq x y z
N MET A 1 -21.32 9.80 -1.44
CA MET A 1 -20.99 9.92 -0.01
C MET A 1 -19.73 10.75 0.08
N SER A 2 -19.76 11.89 0.77
CA SER A 2 -18.57 12.69 1.05
C SER A 2 -17.81 12.03 2.20
N TRP A 3 -16.67 11.42 1.91
CA TRP A 3 -15.84 10.71 2.88
C TRP A 3 -14.95 11.71 3.62
N HIS A 4 -15.53 12.53 4.48
CA HIS A 4 -14.79 13.39 5.40
C HIS A 4 -15.02 12.88 6.83
N CYS A 5 -14.02 12.25 7.43
CA CYS A 5 -14.09 11.92 8.85
C CYS A 5 -13.62 13.14 9.67
N THR A 6 -14.34 13.46 10.73
CA THR A 6 -13.80 14.28 11.82
C THR A 6 -12.70 13.50 12.54
N PHE A 7 -11.66 14.18 13.03
CA PHE A 7 -10.59 13.51 13.78
C PHE A 7 -11.17 12.82 15.03
N PRO A 8 -10.95 11.51 15.25
CA PRO A 8 -11.39 10.85 16.48
C PRO A 8 -10.73 11.47 17.71
N ASP A 9 -11.48 11.68 18.80
CA ASP A 9 -10.96 12.27 20.04
C ASP A 9 -9.84 11.42 20.67
N ASP A 10 -9.85 10.10 20.45
CA ASP A 10 -8.86 9.16 20.94
C ASP A 10 -7.91 8.63 19.86
N LEU A 11 -7.72 9.40 18.78
CA LEU A 11 -6.79 9.10 17.70
C LEU A 11 -5.35 8.91 18.24
N ARG A 12 -4.76 7.75 17.95
CA ARG A 12 -3.37 7.39 18.30
C ARG A 12 -2.51 7.12 17.08
N LEU A 13 -3.10 6.58 16.02
CA LEU A 13 -2.40 6.12 14.83
C LEU A 13 -3.07 6.63 13.56
N VAL A 14 -2.26 7.11 12.62
CA VAL A 14 -2.72 7.44 11.26
C VAL A 14 -2.16 6.41 10.29
N ALA A 15 -3.04 5.70 9.60
CA ALA A 15 -2.70 4.69 8.62
C ALA A 15 -2.89 5.24 7.20
N PHE A 16 -2.01 4.89 6.29
CA PHE A 16 -2.03 5.36 4.91
C PHE A 16 -1.84 4.19 3.94
N ASP A 17 -2.55 4.22 2.80
CA ASP A 17 -1.98 3.64 1.60
C ASP A 17 -0.71 4.39 1.17
N LEU A 18 0.12 3.75 0.35
CA LEU A 18 1.35 4.35 -0.18
C LEU A 18 1.13 4.98 -1.55
N ASP A 19 0.81 4.15 -2.55
CA ASP A 19 0.78 4.55 -3.95
C ASP A 19 -0.45 5.42 -4.23
N ASP A 20 -0.22 6.57 -4.87
CA ASP A 20 -1.21 7.62 -5.14
C ASP A 20 -1.91 8.20 -3.89
N THR A 21 -1.41 7.88 -2.69
CA THR A 21 -1.86 8.43 -1.40
C THR A 21 -0.76 9.23 -0.70
N LEU A 22 0.40 8.62 -0.42
CA LEU A 22 1.55 9.32 0.16
C LEU A 22 2.54 9.76 -0.92
N ALA A 23 2.69 8.98 -2.00
CA ALA A 23 3.54 9.29 -3.13
C ALA A 23 2.84 8.86 -4.43
N HIS A 24 3.21 9.43 -5.57
CA HIS A 24 2.75 8.90 -6.86
C HIS A 24 3.18 7.43 -7.05
N SER A 25 2.39 6.66 -7.81
CA SER A 25 2.61 5.21 -7.97
C SER A 25 4.05 4.80 -8.31
N LYS A 26 4.65 4.12 -7.34
CA LYS A 26 6.03 3.64 -7.27
C LYS A 26 7.13 4.70 -7.29
N MET A 27 6.82 5.92 -6.87
CA MET A 27 7.77 7.05 -6.77
C MET A 27 8.10 7.34 -5.30
N PRO A 28 9.27 7.95 -4.99
CA PRO A 28 9.57 8.38 -3.63
C PRO A 28 8.64 9.49 -3.13
N LEU A 29 8.54 9.63 -1.80
CA LEU A 29 7.86 10.78 -1.19
C LEU A 29 8.56 12.07 -1.64
N ASP A 30 7.78 13.10 -1.94
CA ASP A 30 8.33 14.45 -2.11
C ASP A 30 8.77 15.02 -0.76
N GLU A 31 9.60 16.06 -0.79
CA GLU A 31 10.22 16.63 0.41
C GLU A 31 9.17 17.13 1.42
N GLU A 32 8.14 17.82 0.96
CA GLU A 32 7.07 18.35 1.80
C GLU A 32 6.30 17.23 2.52
N MET A 33 6.01 16.13 1.82
CA MET A 33 5.37 14.96 2.40
C MET A 33 6.28 14.28 3.44
N ALA A 34 7.58 14.15 3.15
CA ALA A 34 8.53 13.56 4.10
C ALA A 34 8.63 14.39 5.40
N VAL A 35 8.64 15.72 5.30
CA VAL A 35 8.63 16.63 6.45
C VAL A 35 7.33 16.51 7.23
N ALA A 36 6.17 16.52 6.56
CA ALA A 36 4.87 16.38 7.21
C ALA A 36 4.72 15.02 7.94
N LEU A 37 5.18 13.93 7.31
CA LEU A 37 5.15 12.60 7.91
C LEU A 37 6.08 12.50 9.13
N ALA A 38 7.26 13.12 9.08
CA ALA A 38 8.18 13.21 10.22
C ALA A 38 7.59 14.04 11.38
N GLN A 39 6.90 15.15 11.08
CA GLN A 39 6.20 15.94 12.09
C GLN A 39 5.05 15.14 12.73
N LEU A 40 4.28 14.40 11.93
CA LEU A 40 3.20 13.55 12.43
C LEU A 40 3.73 12.47 13.39
N LEU A 41 4.86 11.86 13.05
CA LEU A 41 5.58 10.87 13.86
C LEU A 41 6.14 11.39 15.19
N ASN A 42 5.96 12.68 15.51
CA ASN A 42 6.24 13.22 16.85
C ASN A 42 5.04 13.15 17.79
N SER A 43 3.83 12.95 17.27
CA SER A 43 2.59 13.00 18.06
C SER A 43 1.68 11.79 17.88
N TYR A 44 1.82 11.08 16.76
CA TYR A 44 1.01 9.92 16.42
C TYR A 44 1.90 8.79 15.91
N GLU A 45 1.47 7.57 16.17
CA GLU A 45 1.99 6.43 15.43
C GLU A 45 1.55 6.55 13.97
N VAL A 46 2.38 6.06 13.05
CA VAL A 46 2.06 6.07 11.62
C VAL A 46 2.13 4.66 11.08
N ALA A 47 1.11 4.23 10.35
CA ALA A 47 1.15 2.98 9.60
C ALA A 47 1.09 3.24 8.10
N ILE A 48 1.93 2.55 7.34
CA ILE A 48 1.88 2.57 5.89
C ILE A 48 1.63 1.14 5.42
N ILE A 49 0.58 0.93 4.65
CA ILE A 49 0.21 -0.35 4.06
C ILE A 49 0.21 -0.22 2.54
N SER A 50 0.71 -1.23 1.84
CA SER A 50 0.73 -1.23 0.38
C SER A 50 0.83 -2.65 -0.16
N GLY A 51 0.43 -2.86 -1.41
CA GLY A 51 0.79 -4.07 -2.15
C GLY A 51 2.30 -4.19 -2.36
N GLY A 52 3.07 -3.09 -2.32
CA GLY A 52 4.52 -3.06 -2.51
C GLY A 52 5.32 -4.00 -1.59
N GLN A 53 6.48 -4.48 -2.07
CA GLN A 53 7.45 -5.21 -1.24
C GLN A 53 8.23 -4.28 -0.31
N LEU A 54 8.90 -4.82 0.71
CA LEU A 54 9.66 -4.00 1.68
C LEU A 54 10.68 -3.06 1.02
N SER A 55 11.36 -3.48 -0.05
CA SER A 55 12.31 -2.61 -0.76
C SER A 55 11.65 -1.38 -1.41
N GLN A 56 10.35 -1.47 -1.72
CA GLN A 56 9.56 -0.32 -2.15
C GLN A 56 9.39 0.69 -1.02
N PHE A 57 9.09 0.23 0.20
CA PHE A 57 9.01 1.10 1.37
C PHE A 57 10.37 1.72 1.70
N GLN A 58 11.44 0.93 1.57
CA GLN A 58 12.80 1.41 1.77
C GLN A 58 13.16 2.55 0.81
N SER A 59 12.87 2.37 -0.48
CA SER A 59 13.23 3.36 -1.50
C SER A 59 12.31 4.58 -1.50
N GLN A 60 11.02 4.42 -1.17
CA GLN A 60 10.07 5.52 -1.28
C GLN A 60 9.90 6.32 0.00
N VAL A 61 9.87 5.64 1.14
CA VAL A 61 9.55 6.24 2.44
C VAL A 61 10.82 6.39 3.27
N LEU A 62 11.48 5.27 3.57
CA LEU A 62 12.55 5.25 4.57
C LEU A 62 13.77 6.06 4.14
N SER A 63 14.13 6.02 2.85
CA SER A 63 15.21 6.82 2.28
C SER A 63 14.99 8.33 2.46
N ARG A 64 13.72 8.78 2.44
CA ARG A 64 13.33 10.18 2.58
C ARG A 64 13.25 10.58 4.06
N LEU A 65 12.71 9.70 4.91
CA LEU A 65 12.68 9.89 6.36
C LEU A 65 14.07 9.83 7.01
N ALA A 66 15.04 9.15 6.42
CA ALA A 66 16.42 9.12 6.92
C ALA A 66 17.09 10.51 6.96
N ASN A 67 16.58 11.47 6.18
CA ASN A 67 17.03 12.86 6.18
C ASN A 67 16.31 13.75 7.21
N GLN A 68 15.32 13.19 7.94
CA GLN A 68 14.50 13.89 8.91
C GLN A 68 14.94 13.56 10.35
N PRO A 69 14.54 14.35 11.37
CA PRO A 69 14.79 14.02 12.77
C PRO A 69 14.20 12.66 13.17
N ALA A 70 14.81 12.01 14.16
CA ALA A 70 14.30 10.74 14.68
C ALA A 70 12.89 10.91 15.28
N SER A 71 12.01 9.95 15.00
CA SER A 71 10.61 9.98 15.46
C SER A 71 10.50 9.79 16.97
N GLN A 72 9.41 10.31 17.54
CA GLN A 72 9.03 10.06 18.94
C GLN A 72 7.97 8.97 19.07
N CYS A 73 7.32 8.60 17.96
CA CYS A 73 6.34 7.54 17.87
C CYS A 73 6.80 6.42 16.91
N VAL A 74 6.10 5.29 16.96
CA VAL A 74 6.38 4.11 16.15
C VAL A 74 5.95 4.34 14.70
N LEU A 75 6.80 3.93 13.76
CA LEU A 75 6.43 3.80 12.35
C LEU A 75 6.21 2.32 12.01
N HIS A 76 4.99 1.98 11.59
CA HIS A 76 4.55 0.65 11.20
C HIS A 76 4.56 0.53 9.67
N LEU A 77 5.21 -0.51 9.14
CA LEU A 77 5.23 -0.80 7.72
C LEU A 77 4.56 -2.14 7.47
N LEU A 78 3.57 -2.16 6.59
CA LEU A 78 2.79 -3.34 6.23
C LEU A 78 2.92 -3.64 4.72
N PRO A 79 4.09 -4.13 4.25
CA PRO A 79 4.26 -4.54 2.87
C PRO A 79 3.31 -5.68 2.48
N THR A 80 3.07 -5.81 1.17
CA THR A 80 2.31 -6.92 0.58
C THR A 80 0.95 -7.13 1.28
N CYS A 81 0.19 -6.03 1.40
CA CYS A 81 -1.11 -5.93 2.07
C CYS A 81 -1.09 -6.44 3.53
N GLY A 82 0.01 -6.21 4.26
CA GLY A 82 0.14 -6.62 5.66
C GLY A 82 0.38 -8.12 5.87
N THR A 83 0.76 -8.89 4.84
CA THR A 83 1.34 -10.24 5.03
C THR A 83 2.75 -10.18 5.63
N GLN A 84 3.37 -9.02 5.59
CA GLN A 84 4.58 -8.70 6.32
C GLN A 84 4.29 -7.50 7.21
N TYR A 85 4.90 -7.49 8.39
CA TYR A 85 4.79 -6.35 9.29
C TYR A 85 6.15 -6.08 9.93
N TYR A 86 6.58 -4.84 9.79
CA TYR A 86 7.81 -4.29 10.33
C TYR A 86 7.52 -3.02 11.09
N ARG A 87 8.39 -2.64 12.03
CA ARG A 87 8.31 -1.37 12.73
C ARG A 87 9.66 -0.72 12.98
N ILE A 88 9.65 0.59 13.12
CA ILE A 88 10.78 1.41 13.59
C ILE A 88 10.36 2.01 14.92
N GLU A 89 11.16 1.77 15.95
CA GLU A 89 10.91 2.25 17.31
C GLU A 89 11.28 3.73 17.45
N PRO A 90 10.66 4.47 18.39
CA PRO A 90 11.05 5.84 18.70
C PRO A 90 12.55 6.00 18.93
N GLY A 91 13.14 7.07 18.40
CA GLY A 91 14.57 7.37 18.54
C GLY A 91 15.51 6.46 17.75
N THR A 92 14.99 5.48 17.00
CA THR A 92 15.81 4.61 16.15
C THR A 92 15.85 5.12 14.71
N ARG A 93 16.87 4.69 13.96
CA ARG A 93 17.01 5.05 12.55
C ARG A 93 16.28 4.05 11.64
N PRO A 94 15.87 4.44 10.42
CA PRO A 94 15.19 3.54 9.50
C PRO A 94 15.94 2.24 9.16
N GLU A 95 17.27 2.19 9.32
CA GLU A 95 18.05 0.96 9.12
C GLU A 95 17.85 -0.08 10.23
N GLN A 96 17.34 0.32 11.40
CA GLN A 96 17.09 -0.55 12.56
C GLN A 96 15.69 -1.17 12.53
N LEU A 97 15.24 -1.56 11.35
CA LEU A 97 13.92 -2.10 11.10
C LEU A 97 13.69 -3.42 11.87
N VAL A 98 12.66 -3.46 12.72
CA VAL A 98 12.27 -4.67 13.46
C VAL A 98 11.20 -5.43 12.68
N ARG A 99 11.47 -6.68 12.31
CA ARG A 99 10.45 -7.56 11.71
C ARG A 99 9.57 -8.16 12.79
N VAL A 100 8.28 -7.83 12.78
CA VAL A 100 7.28 -8.41 13.69
C VAL A 100 6.82 -9.76 13.17
N TYR A 101 6.40 -9.84 11.90
CA TYR A 101 6.08 -11.11 11.26
C TYR A 101 6.28 -11.08 9.74
N ARG A 102 6.34 -12.27 9.15
CA ARG A 102 6.26 -12.52 7.71
C ARG A 102 5.48 -13.81 7.48
N ARG A 103 4.46 -13.75 6.61
CA ARG A 103 3.55 -14.87 6.33
C ARG A 103 3.66 -15.24 4.84
N ASP A 104 4.52 -16.21 4.54
CA ASP A 104 4.80 -16.63 3.15
C ASP A 104 3.61 -17.34 2.49
N LEU A 105 3.47 -17.09 1.18
CA LEU A 105 2.56 -17.84 0.32
C LEU A 105 3.23 -19.18 -0.04
N ALA A 106 2.45 -20.25 0.04
CA ALA A 106 2.92 -21.61 -0.23
C ALA A 106 3.59 -21.70 -1.62
N ALA A 107 4.73 -22.37 -1.70
CA ALA A 107 5.62 -22.29 -2.87
C ALA A 107 4.98 -22.82 -4.16
N ASP A 108 4.12 -23.82 -4.06
CA ASP A 108 3.30 -24.35 -5.15
C ASP A 108 2.27 -23.32 -5.65
N LEU A 109 1.55 -22.67 -4.73
CA LEU A 109 0.62 -21.60 -5.07
C LEU A 109 1.32 -20.39 -5.70
N ARG A 110 2.53 -20.03 -5.24
CA ARG A 110 3.32 -18.96 -5.87
C ARG A 110 3.70 -19.29 -7.30
N ARG A 111 4.23 -20.50 -7.54
CA ARG A 111 4.58 -20.95 -8.91
C ARG A 111 3.34 -20.93 -9.81
N GLN A 112 2.22 -21.46 -9.33
CA GLN A 112 0.96 -21.44 -10.06
C GLN A 112 0.51 -20.01 -10.39
N ALA A 113 0.62 -19.07 -9.43
CA ALA A 113 0.29 -17.67 -9.65
C ALA A 113 1.17 -17.05 -10.74
N VAL A 114 2.50 -17.23 -10.68
CA VAL A 114 3.44 -16.71 -11.69
C VAL A 114 3.09 -17.22 -13.09
N GLU A 115 2.95 -18.54 -13.25
CA GLU A 115 2.64 -19.16 -14.54
C GLU A 115 1.30 -18.70 -15.10
N THR A 116 0.28 -18.61 -14.24
CA THR A 116 -1.08 -18.21 -14.63
C THR A 116 -1.15 -16.72 -14.99
N ILE A 117 -0.44 -15.86 -14.24
CA ILE A 117 -0.33 -14.43 -14.55
C ILE A 117 0.30 -14.24 -15.93
N GLU A 118 1.45 -14.87 -16.18
CA GLU A 118 2.16 -14.73 -17.44
C GLU A 118 1.28 -15.18 -18.61
N LYS A 119 0.72 -16.39 -18.53
CA LYS A 119 -0.14 -16.93 -19.59
C LYS A 119 -1.33 -16.02 -19.87
N THR A 120 -2.04 -15.58 -18.82
CA THR A 120 -3.24 -14.76 -18.96
C THR A 120 -2.91 -13.38 -19.51
N ALA A 121 -1.85 -12.74 -19.04
CA ALA A 121 -1.42 -11.43 -19.55
C ALA A 121 -0.99 -11.50 -21.02
N ARG A 122 -0.33 -12.60 -21.46
CA ARG A 122 0.01 -12.82 -22.87
C ARG A 122 -1.23 -13.02 -23.74
N GLU A 123 -2.18 -13.85 -23.30
CA GLU A 123 -3.45 -14.11 -24.02
C GLU A 123 -4.28 -12.83 -24.21
N LEU A 124 -4.26 -11.93 -23.22
CA LEU A 124 -4.95 -10.64 -23.29
C LEU A 124 -4.16 -9.55 -24.03
N GLY A 125 -2.92 -9.83 -24.48
CA GLY A 125 -2.06 -8.86 -25.14
C GLY A 125 -1.50 -7.77 -24.20
N PHE A 126 -1.48 -8.03 -22.89
CA PHE A 126 -1.00 -7.10 -21.86
C PHE A 126 0.46 -7.33 -21.45
N TRP A 127 1.13 -8.31 -22.04
CA TRP A 127 2.54 -8.59 -21.78
C TRP A 127 3.44 -7.66 -22.62
N ALA A 128 4.14 -6.74 -21.96
CA ALA A 128 5.04 -5.82 -22.66
C ALA A 128 6.23 -6.56 -23.31
N ALA A 129 6.53 -6.21 -24.57
CA ALA A 129 7.68 -6.75 -25.29
C ALA A 129 9.02 -6.17 -24.78
N SER A 130 9.00 -4.88 -24.40
CA SER A 130 10.16 -4.15 -23.89
C SER A 130 9.82 -3.50 -22.54
N PRO A 131 9.71 -4.28 -21.45
CA PRO A 131 9.36 -3.77 -20.14
C PRO A 131 10.52 -3.01 -19.48
N TRP A 132 10.19 -2.05 -18.62
CA TRP A 132 11.15 -1.42 -17.71
C TRP A 132 11.31 -2.27 -16.45
N GLY A 133 12.31 -3.16 -16.46
CA GLY A 133 12.52 -4.15 -15.42
C GLY A 133 11.57 -5.34 -15.52
N ASN A 134 11.49 -6.15 -14.46
CA ASN A 134 10.70 -7.37 -14.46
C ASN A 134 9.19 -7.07 -14.54
N ILE A 135 8.44 -7.88 -15.30
CA ILE A 135 6.97 -7.80 -15.33
C ILE A 135 6.36 -8.47 -14.11
N ILE A 136 6.89 -9.64 -13.71
CA ILE A 136 6.44 -10.38 -12.53
C ILE A 136 7.51 -10.28 -11.43
N GLU A 137 7.07 -9.99 -10.20
CA GLU A 137 7.86 -10.15 -8.99
C GLU A 137 7.22 -11.20 -8.07
N ASP A 138 7.97 -12.24 -7.71
CA ASP A 138 7.64 -13.11 -6.57
C ASP A 138 8.27 -12.50 -5.31
N ARG A 139 7.42 -12.00 -4.41
CA ARG A 139 7.80 -11.33 -3.15
C ARG A 139 7.80 -12.30 -1.97
N GLY A 140 7.54 -13.59 -2.23
CA GLY A 140 7.43 -14.68 -1.26
C GLY A 140 6.11 -14.72 -0.49
N THR A 141 5.53 -13.58 -0.12
CA THR A 141 4.19 -13.49 0.47
C THR A 141 3.09 -13.10 -0.53
N GLN A 142 3.51 -12.64 -1.71
CA GLN A 142 2.67 -12.10 -2.78
C GLN A 142 3.39 -12.27 -4.12
N VAL A 143 2.65 -12.44 -5.21
CA VAL A 143 3.15 -12.31 -6.58
C VAL A 143 2.54 -11.06 -7.20
N THR A 144 3.35 -10.23 -7.87
CA THR A 144 2.90 -8.96 -8.46
C THR A 144 3.22 -8.90 -9.93
N PHE A 145 2.20 -8.66 -10.74
CA PHE A 145 2.32 -8.29 -12.14
C PHE A 145 2.43 -6.77 -12.26
N SER A 146 3.22 -6.27 -13.21
CA SER A 146 3.25 -4.88 -13.63
C SER A 146 3.38 -4.82 -15.14
N ALA A 147 2.34 -4.33 -15.82
CA ALA A 147 2.18 -4.48 -17.26
C ALA A 147 3.34 -3.93 -18.10
N LEU A 148 3.94 -2.82 -17.64
CA LEU A 148 5.07 -2.17 -18.28
C LEU A 148 6.43 -2.50 -17.61
N GLY A 149 6.45 -3.41 -16.64
CA GLY A 149 7.59 -3.65 -15.76
C GLY A 149 7.61 -2.75 -14.51
N GLN A 150 8.31 -3.21 -13.46
CA GLN A 150 8.32 -2.55 -12.15
C GLN A 150 8.88 -1.12 -12.17
N GLN A 151 9.79 -0.81 -13.10
CA GLN A 151 10.55 0.43 -13.16
C GLN A 151 10.01 1.42 -14.21
N ALA A 152 8.81 1.17 -14.75
CA ALA A 152 8.24 2.01 -15.79
C ALA A 152 8.05 3.46 -15.33
N PRO A 153 8.35 4.47 -16.17
CA PRO A 153 8.12 5.88 -15.87
C PRO A 153 6.63 6.18 -15.60
N LEU A 154 6.36 7.16 -14.73
CA LEU A 154 5.00 7.53 -14.34
C LEU A 154 4.09 7.88 -15.53
N ALA A 155 4.60 8.67 -16.49
CA ALA A 155 3.85 9.05 -17.68
C ALA A 155 3.41 7.83 -18.51
N ALA A 156 4.30 6.84 -18.69
CA ALA A 156 3.98 5.61 -19.39
C ALA A 156 2.95 4.77 -18.62
N LYS A 157 3.10 4.67 -17.28
CA LYS A 157 2.15 3.97 -16.41
C LYS A 157 0.74 4.56 -16.50
N ARG A 158 0.60 5.90 -16.42
CA ARG A 158 -0.69 6.60 -16.52
C ARG A 158 -1.34 6.44 -17.90
N ALA A 159 -0.54 6.41 -18.96
CA ALA A 159 -1.05 6.26 -20.33
C ALA A 159 -1.48 4.82 -20.67
N TRP A 160 -1.03 3.81 -19.91
CA TRP A 160 -1.26 2.41 -20.27
C TRP A 160 -2.71 1.96 -20.14
N ASP A 161 -3.41 2.38 -19.08
CA ASP A 161 -4.78 1.96 -18.76
C ASP A 161 -5.56 3.09 -18.08
N PRO A 162 -5.79 4.22 -18.77
CA PRO A 162 -6.35 5.43 -18.18
C PRO A 162 -7.76 5.25 -17.64
N ASP A 163 -8.53 4.30 -18.19
CA ASP A 163 -9.90 3.98 -17.77
C ASP A 163 -9.98 2.74 -16.85
N GLY A 164 -8.86 2.06 -16.60
CA GLY A 164 -8.80 0.86 -15.77
C GLY A 164 -9.39 -0.41 -16.43
N SER A 165 -9.76 -0.36 -17.71
CA SER A 165 -10.42 -1.46 -18.41
C SER A 165 -9.50 -2.67 -18.57
N LYS A 166 -8.21 -2.47 -18.85
CA LYS A 166 -7.22 -3.55 -19.03
C LYS A 166 -6.95 -4.27 -17.71
N LYS A 167 -6.71 -3.54 -16.61
CA LYS A 167 -6.57 -4.14 -15.28
C LYS A 167 -7.82 -4.90 -14.88
N SER A 168 -9.01 -4.33 -15.12
CA SER A 168 -10.28 -4.98 -14.80
C SER A 168 -10.45 -6.31 -15.55
N ALA A 169 -10.11 -6.34 -16.85
CA ALA A 169 -10.14 -7.57 -17.65
C ALA A 169 -9.14 -8.62 -17.14
N LEU A 170 -7.91 -8.21 -16.82
CA LEU A 170 -6.87 -9.10 -16.28
C LEU A 170 -7.27 -9.66 -14.91
N VAL A 171 -7.73 -8.82 -13.99
CA VAL A 171 -8.19 -9.24 -12.65
C VAL A 171 -9.33 -10.23 -12.77
N LYS A 172 -10.32 -9.97 -13.64
CA LYS A 172 -11.44 -10.90 -13.87
C LYS A 172 -10.94 -12.28 -14.32
N ALA A 173 -10.12 -12.32 -15.37
CA ALA A 173 -9.60 -13.58 -15.91
C ALA A 173 -8.73 -14.34 -14.90
N LEU A 174 -7.93 -13.63 -14.10
CA LEU A 174 -7.11 -14.25 -13.05
C LEU A 174 -7.94 -14.78 -11.89
N ARG A 175 -9.00 -14.09 -11.47
CA ARG A 175 -9.91 -14.59 -10.41
C ARG A 175 -10.59 -15.90 -10.79
N GLU A 176 -10.96 -16.06 -12.06
CA GLU A 176 -11.54 -17.31 -12.58
C GLU A 176 -10.52 -18.46 -12.54
N ARG A 177 -9.24 -18.18 -12.83
CA ARG A 177 -8.17 -19.19 -12.93
C ARG A 177 -7.47 -19.52 -11.61
N LEU A 178 -7.41 -18.56 -10.69
CA LEU A 178 -6.72 -18.64 -9.40
C LEU A 178 -7.74 -18.62 -8.25
N SER A 179 -8.73 -19.49 -8.31
CA SER A 179 -9.84 -19.51 -7.34
C SER A 179 -9.38 -19.72 -5.89
N GLN A 180 -8.22 -20.33 -5.64
CA GLN A 180 -7.68 -20.52 -4.28
C GLN A 180 -6.91 -19.31 -3.74
N LEU A 181 -6.71 -18.27 -4.55
CA LEU A 181 -5.94 -17.08 -4.22
C LEU A 181 -6.82 -15.83 -4.25
N GLU A 182 -6.30 -14.76 -3.67
CA GLU A 182 -6.88 -13.44 -3.78
C GLU A 182 -6.19 -12.68 -4.92
N VAL A 183 -6.97 -12.00 -5.77
CA VAL A 183 -6.45 -11.20 -6.89
C VAL A 183 -7.02 -9.80 -6.81
N ARG A 184 -6.14 -8.79 -6.80
CA ARG A 184 -6.50 -7.38 -6.65
C ARG A 184 -5.73 -6.49 -7.61
N SER A 185 -6.35 -5.40 -8.05
CA SER A 185 -5.65 -4.34 -8.76
C SER A 185 -4.74 -3.57 -7.78
N GLY A 186 -3.54 -3.19 -8.24
CA GLY A 186 -2.60 -2.37 -7.48
C GLY A 186 -2.01 -1.24 -8.33
N GLY A 187 -2.00 -0.01 -7.79
CA GLY A 187 -1.44 1.17 -8.44
C GLY A 187 -1.89 1.37 -9.90
N ALA A 188 -1.05 2.05 -10.69
CA ALA A 188 -1.38 2.40 -12.07
C ALA A 188 -1.41 1.19 -13.02
N THR A 189 -0.44 0.26 -12.93
CA THR A 189 -0.24 -0.82 -13.91
C THR A 189 -0.11 -2.22 -13.29
N SER A 190 -0.41 -2.38 -11.99
CA SER A 190 -0.13 -3.64 -11.28
C SER A 190 -1.38 -4.46 -10.96
N VAL A 191 -1.17 -5.77 -10.82
CA VAL A 191 -2.13 -6.72 -10.26
C VAL A 191 -1.39 -7.59 -9.25
N ASP A 192 -1.91 -7.65 -8.04
CA ASP A 192 -1.35 -8.37 -6.91
C ASP A 192 -2.13 -9.67 -6.69
N VAL A 193 -1.39 -10.76 -6.43
CA VAL A 193 -1.92 -12.08 -6.10
C VAL A 193 -1.35 -12.53 -4.75
N THR A 194 -2.25 -12.79 -3.80
CA THR A 194 -1.94 -13.16 -2.41
C THR A 194 -2.73 -14.41 -2.00
N ALA A 195 -2.50 -14.92 -0.79
CA ALA A 195 -3.35 -15.95 -0.21
C ALA A 195 -4.82 -15.45 -0.13
N ARG A 196 -5.79 -16.35 -0.29
CA ARG A 196 -7.21 -16.01 -0.21
C ARG A 196 -7.54 -15.25 1.08
N GLY A 197 -8.28 -14.14 0.95
CA GLY A 197 -8.67 -13.29 2.08
C GLY A 197 -7.60 -12.28 2.53
N VAL A 198 -6.45 -12.21 1.85
CA VAL A 198 -5.42 -11.19 2.12
C VAL A 198 -5.67 -9.95 1.27
N ASP A 199 -6.25 -8.94 1.91
CA ASP A 199 -6.45 -7.58 1.39
C ASP A 199 -5.98 -6.52 2.41
N LYS A 200 -6.24 -5.23 2.17
CA LYS A 200 -5.88 -4.18 3.14
C LYS A 200 -6.65 -4.31 4.46
N ALA A 201 -7.85 -4.89 4.47
CA ALA A 201 -8.58 -5.16 5.70
C ALA A 201 -7.88 -6.21 6.57
N TYR A 202 -7.32 -7.25 5.94
CA TYR A 202 -6.46 -8.22 6.63
C TYR A 202 -5.25 -7.56 7.29
N GLY A 203 -4.56 -6.67 6.57
CA GLY A 203 -3.42 -5.93 7.11
C GLY A 203 -3.81 -5.01 8.27
N ILE A 204 -4.90 -4.25 8.13
CA ILE A 204 -5.39 -3.36 9.20
C ILE A 204 -5.86 -4.15 10.43
N ARG A 205 -6.55 -5.28 10.27
CA ARG A 205 -6.90 -6.16 11.41
C ARG A 205 -5.64 -6.70 12.10
N SER A 206 -4.66 -7.15 11.34
CA SER A 206 -3.39 -7.63 11.90
C SER A 206 -2.63 -6.52 12.64
N LEU A 207 -2.70 -5.27 12.16
CA LEU A 207 -2.15 -4.11 12.85
C LEU A 207 -2.85 -3.87 14.19
N LEU A 208 -4.18 -3.81 14.20
CA LEU A 208 -4.99 -3.63 15.42
C LEU A 208 -4.70 -4.71 16.46
N GLU A 209 -4.63 -5.98 16.03
CA GLU A 209 -4.25 -7.10 16.91
C GLU A 209 -2.85 -6.93 17.49
N SER A 210 -1.89 -6.46 16.68
CA SER A 210 -0.50 -6.34 17.10
C SER A 210 -0.24 -5.13 18.01
N THR A 211 -1.03 -4.07 17.90
CA THR A 211 -0.91 -2.86 18.73
C THR A 211 -1.84 -2.89 19.94
N GLY A 212 -2.88 -3.72 19.92
CA GLY A 212 -3.95 -3.72 20.92
C GLY A 212 -4.92 -2.53 20.78
N TYR A 213 -4.81 -1.76 19.69
CA TYR A 213 -5.72 -0.65 19.43
C TYR A 213 -7.08 -1.11 18.94
N THR A 214 -8.08 -0.27 19.17
CA THR A 214 -9.43 -0.44 18.64
C THR A 214 -9.62 0.43 17.39
N PRO A 215 -10.63 0.15 16.54
CA PRO A 215 -10.82 0.92 15.30
C PRO A 215 -10.94 2.44 15.49
N ARG A 216 -11.45 2.92 16.63
CA ARG A 216 -11.55 4.37 16.93
C ARG A 216 -10.20 5.05 17.18
N ASN A 217 -9.16 4.30 17.53
CA ASN A 217 -7.81 4.84 17.74
C ASN A 217 -7.06 5.09 16.44
N LEU A 218 -7.64 4.70 15.30
CA LEU A 218 -7.04 4.78 13.98
C LEU A 218 -7.87 5.67 13.06
N VAL A 219 -7.20 6.29 12.10
CA VAL A 219 -7.83 6.75 10.85
C VAL A 219 -7.02 6.23 9.68
N PHE A 220 -7.69 5.80 8.61
CA PHE A 220 -7.06 5.32 7.39
C PHE A 220 -7.26 6.31 6.23
N LEU A 221 -6.19 6.65 5.52
CA LEU A 221 -6.21 7.47 4.30
C LEU A 221 -5.87 6.60 3.08
N GLY A 222 -6.65 6.73 2.01
CA GLY A 222 -6.40 6.03 0.75
C GLY A 222 -7.14 6.65 -0.44
N ASP A 223 -6.62 6.45 -1.64
CA ASP A 223 -7.15 7.02 -2.88
C ASP A 223 -8.25 6.16 -3.52
N ARG A 224 -8.27 4.85 -3.23
CA ARG A 224 -9.18 3.86 -3.84
C ARG A 224 -10.18 3.28 -2.84
N LEU A 225 -10.90 4.15 -2.14
CA LEU A 225 -12.04 3.78 -1.28
C LEU A 225 -13.36 3.58 -2.04
N ASP A 226 -13.35 3.58 -3.38
CA ASP A 226 -14.49 3.17 -4.20
C ASP A 226 -14.67 1.64 -4.19
N GLU A 227 -15.87 1.11 -4.46
CA GLU A 227 -16.19 -0.34 -4.35
C GLU A 227 -15.26 -1.27 -5.15
N ARG A 228 -14.59 -0.75 -6.19
CA ARG A 228 -13.64 -1.52 -7.01
C ARG A 228 -12.20 -1.34 -6.57
N GLY A 229 -11.94 -0.38 -5.68
CA GLY A 229 -10.65 0.00 -5.19
C GLY A 229 -10.03 -0.99 -4.20
N ASN A 230 -8.73 -0.89 -4.02
CA ASN A 230 -7.98 -1.79 -3.13
C ASN A 230 -8.05 -1.35 -1.65
N ASP A 231 -8.45 -0.11 -1.36
CA ASP A 231 -8.68 0.41 0.00
C ASP A 231 -10.07 0.10 0.55
N TYR A 232 -11.06 -0.06 -0.33
CA TYR A 232 -12.45 -0.33 0.06
C TYR A 232 -12.62 -1.41 1.14
N PRO A 233 -11.87 -2.54 1.13
CA PRO A 233 -11.97 -3.52 2.20
C PRO A 233 -11.72 -2.97 3.60
N VAL A 234 -10.91 -1.90 3.77
CA VAL A 234 -10.62 -1.29 5.07
C VAL A 234 -11.87 -0.81 5.78
N LEU A 235 -12.90 -0.37 5.04
CA LEU A 235 -14.21 0.02 5.61
C LEU A 235 -14.83 -1.09 6.47
N SER A 236 -14.63 -2.36 6.09
CA SER A 236 -15.14 -3.52 6.84
C SER A 236 -14.46 -3.77 8.18
N THR A 237 -13.40 -3.01 8.51
CA THR A 237 -12.70 -3.10 9.80
C THR A 237 -13.32 -2.19 10.86
N GLY A 238 -14.21 -1.28 10.48
CA GLY A 238 -14.78 -0.26 11.35
C GLY A 238 -13.83 0.92 11.63
N VAL A 239 -12.64 0.95 11.03
CA VAL A 239 -11.71 2.09 11.11
C VAL A 239 -12.30 3.28 10.34
N PRO A 240 -12.35 4.49 10.93
CA PRO A 240 -12.62 5.72 10.20
C PRO A 240 -11.72 5.85 8.97
N CYS A 241 -12.31 6.06 7.80
CA CYS A 241 -11.58 6.19 6.54
C CYS A 241 -11.79 7.59 5.93
N GLN A 242 -10.71 8.15 5.40
CA GLN A 242 -10.68 9.41 4.66
C GLN A 242 -10.22 9.12 3.24
N ALA A 243 -11.08 9.44 2.27
CA ALA A 243 -10.69 9.37 0.86
C ALA A 243 -9.81 10.59 0.52
N VAL A 244 -8.77 10.35 -0.26
CA VAL A 244 -7.92 11.41 -0.83
C VAL A 244 -7.86 11.26 -2.34
N SER A 245 -7.62 12.35 -3.08
CA SER A 245 -7.44 12.26 -4.53
C SER A 245 -5.98 12.02 -4.96
N GLY A 246 -5.03 12.17 -4.04
CA GLY A 246 -3.60 12.15 -4.35
C GLY A 246 -2.72 12.56 -3.18
N PRO A 247 -1.38 12.52 -3.35
CA PRO A 247 -0.41 13.00 -2.37
C PRO A 247 -0.64 14.43 -1.87
N GLU A 248 -1.11 15.31 -2.75
CA GLU A 248 -1.36 16.71 -2.43
C GLU A 248 -2.55 16.87 -1.45
N ASP A 249 -3.64 16.14 -1.66
CA ASP A 249 -4.80 16.14 -0.76
C ASP A 249 -4.48 15.47 0.59
N THR A 250 -3.64 14.42 0.56
CA THR A 250 -3.07 13.84 1.78
C THR A 250 -2.25 14.86 2.56
N LEU A 251 -1.40 15.65 1.89
CA LEU A 251 -0.59 16.67 2.52
C LEU A 251 -1.45 17.76 3.18
N ASP A 252 -2.49 18.23 2.48
CA ASP A 252 -3.46 19.19 3.02
C ASP A 252 -4.20 18.64 4.24
N TRP A 253 -4.54 17.35 4.25
CA TRP A 253 -5.14 16.70 5.40
C TRP A 253 -4.17 16.64 6.59
N LEU A 254 -2.90 16.25 6.35
CA LEU A 254 -1.86 16.19 7.39
C LEU A 254 -1.62 17.56 8.04
N GLN A 255 -1.52 18.62 7.23
CA GLN A 255 -1.30 19.98 7.71
C GLN A 255 -2.45 20.46 8.61
N ARG A 256 -3.71 20.14 8.25
CA ARG A 256 -4.88 20.44 9.10
C ARG A 256 -4.83 19.71 10.43
N LEU A 257 -4.45 18.43 10.42
CA LEU A 257 -4.31 17.64 11.66
C LEU A 257 -3.22 18.23 12.57
N LEU A 258 -2.05 18.55 12.01
CA LEU A 258 -0.93 19.12 12.76
C LEU A 258 -1.25 20.51 13.33
N ALA A 259 -1.97 21.34 12.58
CA ALA A 259 -2.41 22.66 13.04
C ALA A 259 -3.44 22.59 14.19
N SER A 260 -4.29 21.56 14.23
CA SER A 260 -5.29 21.39 15.30
C SER A 260 -4.71 21.09 16.69
N LYS A 261 -3.43 20.73 16.75
CA LYS A 261 -2.67 20.39 17.97
C LYS A 261 -1.78 21.53 18.47
N SER A 262 -1.59 22.58 17.67
CA SER A 262 -0.78 23.76 18.01
C SER A 262 -1.62 24.79 18.78
#